data_AF-A0A2G2B6A3-F1
#
_entry.id   AF-A0A2G2B6A3-F1
#
_cell.length_a   1.000
_cell.length_b   1.000
_cell.length_c   1.000
_cell.angle_alpha   90.00
_cell.angle_beta   90.00
_cell.angle_gamma   90.00
#
_symmetry.space_group_name_H-M   'P 1'
#
loop_
_entity.id
_entity.type
_entity.pdbx_description
1 polymer ?
#
loop_
_entity_poly.entity_id
_entity_poly.type
_entity_poly.pdbx_seq_one_letter_code
_entity_poly.pdbx_strand_id
1 'polypeptide(L)' 'MYPAAKYLLADRGYDADWFRDGLQEKGIMPCIPSKKNRKHQINYDKTLYKQRHKVGNMFGRLKDILSRK' A
#
# COMPACT_ATOMS: atom_id res chain seq x y z
N MET A 1 -8.29 10.38 10.43
CA MET A 1 -9.04 10.59 9.17
C MET A 1 -8.11 10.18 8.03
N TYR A 2 -8.50 9.23 7.17
CA TYR A 2 -7.68 8.91 6.00
C TYR A 2 -7.83 10.06 4.98
N PRO A 3 -6.75 10.43 4.27
CA PRO A 3 -6.85 11.42 3.20
C PRO A 3 -7.81 10.91 2.12
N ALA A 4 -8.52 11.83 1.44
CA ALA A 4 -9.38 11.49 0.33
C ALA A 4 -8.54 10.90 -0.82
N ALA A 5 -8.47 9.58 -0.90
CA ALA A 5 -7.68 8.85 -1.88
C ALA A 5 -8.52 7.72 -2.48
N LYS A 6 -8.53 7.61 -3.81
CA LYS A 6 -9.25 6.54 -4.52
C LYS A 6 -8.54 5.19 -4.40
N TYR A 7 -7.22 5.21 -4.23
CA TYR A 7 -6.38 4.01 -4.21
C TYR A 7 -5.36 4.09 -3.08
N LEU A 8 -5.15 2.97 -2.40
CA LEU A 8 -4.07 2.81 -1.44
C LEU A 8 -2.99 1.88 -2.00
N LEU A 9 -1.77 2.39 -2.11
CA LEU A 9 -0.59 1.58 -2.43
C LEU A 9 0.04 1.10 -1.13
N ALA A 10 0.10 -0.21 -0.93
CA ALA A 10 0.80 -0.79 0.21
C ALA A 10 1.57 -2.06 -0.18
N ASP A 11 2.63 -2.34 0.58
CA ASP A 11 3.43 -3.54 0.38
C ASP A 11 2.66 -4.82 0.73
N ARG A 12 3.15 -5.94 0.21
CA ARG A 12 2.62 -7.29 0.47
C ARG A 12 2.47 -7.62 1.98
N GLY A 13 3.24 -6.98 2.86
CA GLY A 13 3.11 -7.17 4.31
C GLY A 13 1.72 -6.80 4.85
N TYR A 14 1.07 -5.82 4.21
CA TYR A 14 -0.28 -5.32 4.54
C TYR A 14 -1.40 -6.15 3.89
N ASP A 15 -1.10 -7.28 3.28
CA ASP A 15 -2.09 -8.26 2.83
C ASP A 15 -2.74 -8.93 4.06
N ALA A 16 -3.79 -8.27 4.57
CA ALA A 16 -4.67 -8.74 5.63
C ALA A 16 -6.12 -8.43 5.25
N ASP A 17 -7.04 -9.34 5.56
CA ASP A 17 -8.43 -9.23 5.13
C ASP A 17 -9.13 -8.06 5.80
N TRP A 18 -9.03 -7.97 7.13
CA TRP A 18 -9.55 -6.85 7.91
C TRP A 18 -9.05 -5.48 7.41
N PHE A 19 -7.84 -5.41 6.88
CA PHE A 19 -7.27 -4.17 6.36
C PHE A 19 -7.86 -3.81 5.00
N ARG A 20 -8.06 -4.80 4.12
CA ARG A 20 -8.75 -4.56 2.84
C ARG A 20 -10.20 -4.17 3.04
N ASP A 21 -10.89 -4.87 3.94
CA ASP A 21 -12.31 -4.62 4.23
C ASP A 21 -12.51 -3.21 4.80
N GLY A 22 -11.66 -2.80 5.75
CA GLY A 22 -11.69 -1.45 6.30
C GLY A 22 -11.32 -0.34 5.30
N LEU A 23 -10.56 -0.65 4.24
CA LEU A 23 -10.30 0.28 3.14
C LEU A 23 -11.51 0.37 2.20
N GLN A 24 -12.14 -0.76 1.89
CA GLN A 24 -13.34 -0.80 1.06
C GLN A 24 -14.52 -0.08 1.71
N GLU A 25 -14.71 -0.24 3.02
CA GLU A 25 -15.72 0.50 3.80
C GLU A 25 -15.52 2.02 3.68
N LYS A 26 -14.27 2.46 3.54
CA LYS A 26 -13.91 3.87 3.35
C LYS A 26 -13.94 4.33 1.89
N GLY A 27 -14.32 3.45 0.96
CA GLY A 27 -14.33 3.72 -0.48
C GLY A 27 -12.93 3.81 -1.11
N ILE A 28 -11.90 3.27 -0.44
CA ILE A 28 -10.51 3.30 -0.90
C ILE A 28 -10.17 1.93 -1.48
N MET A 29 -9.75 1.87 -2.75
CA MET A 29 -9.40 0.60 -3.36
C MET A 29 -7.98 0.14 -2.99
N PRO A 30 -7.81 -1.02 -2.34
CA PRO A 30 -6.49 -1.52 -1.96
C PRO A 30 -5.71 -2.05 -3.17
N CYS A 31 -4.61 -1.38 -3.53
CA CYS A 31 -3.63 -1.86 -4.51
C CYS A 31 -2.48 -2.56 -3.76
N ILE A 32 -2.79 -3.73 -3.19
CA ILE A 32 -1.88 -4.49 -2.32
C ILE A 32 -1.63 -5.87 -2.92
N PRO A 33 -0.38 -6.23 -3.25
CA PRO A 33 -0.06 -7.56 -3.76
C PRO A 33 -0.42 -8.63 -2.74
N SER A 34 -1.00 -9.72 -3.20
CA SER A 34 -1.29 -10.88 -2.36
C SER A 34 0.00 -11.54 -1.85
N LYS A 35 -0.04 -12.09 -0.63
CA LYS A 35 0.98 -12.98 -0.07
C LYS A 35 1.03 -14.26 -0.89
N LYS A 36 2.23 -14.84 -0.98
CA LYS A 36 2.48 -16.08 -1.73
C LYS A 36 1.66 -17.27 -1.20
N ASN A 37 1.37 -17.29 0.10
CA ASN A 37 0.67 -18.39 0.76
C ASN A 37 -0.86 -18.21 0.80
N ARG A 38 -1.39 -17.20 0.12
CA ARG A 38 -2.83 -16.92 0.11
C ARG A 38 -3.54 -17.94 -0.78
N LYS A 39 -4.61 -18.56 -0.27
CA LYS A 39 -5.41 -19.55 -1.02
C LYS A 39 -5.99 -18.96 -2.31
N HIS A 40 -6.43 -17.70 -2.26
CA HIS A 40 -6.98 -16.97 -3.39
C HIS A 40 -6.15 -15.72 -3.65
N GLN A 41 -5.47 -15.68 -4.79
CA GLN A 41 -4.72 -14.49 -5.18
C GLN A 41 -5.69 -13.39 -5.59
N ILE A 42 -5.55 -12.23 -4.96
CA ILE A 42 -6.26 -11.01 -5.32
C ILE A 42 -5.49 -10.30 -6.42
N ASN A 43 -6.19 -10.02 -7.52
CA ASN A 43 -5.68 -9.19 -8.61
C ASN A 43 -5.47 -7.76 -8.13
N TYR A 44 -4.35 -7.19 -8.51
CA TYR A 44 -4.00 -5.80 -8.24
C TYR A 44 -3.45 -5.16 -9.50
N ASP A 45 -3.64 -3.85 -9.64
CA ASP A 45 -3.07 -3.11 -10.76
C ASP A 45 -1.56 -2.98 -10.61
N LYS A 46 -0.80 -3.72 -11.43
CA LYS A 46 0.66 -3.69 -11.44
C LYS A 46 1.22 -2.34 -11.87
N THR A 47 0.53 -1.64 -12.77
CA THR A 47 0.94 -0.32 -13.27
C THR A 47 0.81 0.72 -12.17
N LEU A 48 -0.30 0.67 -11.42
CA LEU A 48 -0.48 1.51 -10.24
C LEU A 48 0.54 1.16 -9.15
N TYR A 49 0.75 -0.13 -8.87
CA TYR A 49 1.70 -0.60 -7.86
C TYR A 49 3.17 -0.21 -8.15
N LYS A 50 3.55 -0.03 -9.43
CA LYS A 50 4.87 0.52 -9.78
C LYS A 50 5.09 1.89 -9.15
N GLN A 51 4.05 2.71 -8.99
CA GLN A 51 4.15 4.03 -8.38
C GLN A 51 4.53 4.02 -6.89
N ARG A 52 4.60 2.84 -6.24
CA ARG A 52 5.08 2.73 -4.85
C ARG A 52 6.49 3.29 -4.64
N HIS A 53 7.30 3.39 -5.71
CA HIS A 53 8.61 4.03 -5.63
C HIS A 53 8.52 5.48 -5.11
N LYS A 54 7.41 6.19 -5.36
CA LYS A 54 7.17 7.54 -4.83
C LYS A 54 7.08 7.54 -3.31
N VAL A 55 6.35 6.56 -2.76
CA VAL A 55 6.23 6.33 -1.32
C VAL A 55 7.58 5.94 -0.73
N GLY A 56 8.30 5.01 -1.36
CA GLY A 56 9.66 4.61 -0.96
C GLY A 56 10.65 5.78 -0.95
N ASN A 57 10.61 6.64 -1.98
CA ASN A 57 11.45 7.83 -2.06
C ASN A 57 11.16 8.84 -0.95
N MET A 58 9.88 9.03 -0.59
CA MET A 58 9.51 9.88 0.56
C MET A 58 10.08 9.32 1.87
N PHE A 59 9.93 8.03 2.13
CA PHE A 59 10.52 7.38 3.31
C PHE A 59 12.05 7.44 3.31
N GLY A 60 12.70 7.28 2.14
CA GLY A 60 14.14 7.43 1.99
C GLY A 60 14.61 8.84 2.38
N ARG A 61 13.90 9.88 1.91
CA ARG A 61 14.18 11.27 2.30
C ARG A 61 13.97 11.52 3.80
N LEU A 62 12.91 10.94 4.39
CA LEU A 62 12.68 11.03 5.84
C LEU A 62 13.84 10.41 6.63
N LYS A 63 14.35 9.24 6.21
CA LYS A 63 15.52 8.62 6.84
C LYS A 63 16.78 9.46 6.68
N ASP A 64 17.01 10.04 5.51
CA ASP A 64 18.17 10.93 5.26
C ASP A 64 18.12 12.17 6.18
N ILE A 65 16.94 12.78 6.37
CA ILE A 65 16.77 13.90 7.31
C ILE A 65 17.03 13.45 8.76
N LEU A 66 16.49 12.31 9.17
CA LEU A 66 16.63 11.79 10.54
C LEU A 66 18.04 11.31 10.85
N SER A 67 18.79 10.87 9.85
CA SER A 67 20.14 10.32 10.01
C SER A 67 21.26 11.37 9.92
N ARG A 68 20.93 12.63 9.60
CA ARG A 68 21.85 13.78 9.62
C ARG A 68 21.90 14.51 10.97
N LYS A 69 21.46 13.83 12.03
CA LYS A 69 21.52 14.29 13.42
C LYS A 69 22.41 13.35 14.22
#